data_AF-A0A454W2W9-F1
#
_entry.id   AF-A0A454W2W9-F1
#
_cell.length_a   1.000
_cell.length_b   1.000
_cell.length_c   1.000
_cell.angle_alpha   90.00
_cell.angle_beta   90.00
_cell.angle_gamma   90.00
#
_symmetry.space_group_name_H-M   'P 1'
#
loop_
_entity.id
_entity.type
_entity.pdbx_description
1 polymer ?
#
loop_
_entity_poly.entity_id
_entity_poly.type
_entity_poly.pdbx_seq_one_letter_code
_entity_poly.pdbx_strand_id
1 'polypeptide(L)'
;MTSTSAATVPLPTVEDSWARIDAWLSERAPASYALLRPPASPAEIADAERRLEVTFPPDLVASLRCHNGVVLSEGAPAFAFNGPFSGLTDIVDNALFLRSVGDEVADEYDEEEDESELNAYWRHEWLLITQGVARDAQDGLFVTCRAGEDYGRVGRYFNEDAPSFTGWTSLRAALSSFAEALERRVPVGGRVPLAFDGELIWEEATPTVKAEPVSLLGLAARTPEPEPAGPVGPAEPARGTPPAGWSGALVTSGVGKPWPQQVPQPDLVFAEGLSAEELLLRVGVVERETVRERTHAHAERAARSLWAASRPLVRAGLCGDWGFLTQSAGTKQLTRPEVLRRLARGTRIVTLTKQGPEVRLTVYADGLPYAQGAEDRVVSSPREDYVRLPDGTEAQALGVDPWPGSTAAYADFLTELRSRFGIDFSLDRALAEMLPSGLVLPVLEDLPEWSCRPGSYVRHFDLGALVERTPAPRLRTAMAAQLRRLIAETGLDGYPEISQAMTAMDRGETPTLVADEPLDVRMRTLAAEAAAARPAGGPTWQRDDGAAPLPSTPDDFRAWQLRFDAADALRRFLLLPVPVAATSILHHRLSEDWRSELARDLDTATSTVESP
;
A
#
# COMPACT_ATOMS: atom_id res chain seq x y z
N MET A 1 37.90 27.63 23.19
CA MET A 1 37.67 26.33 22.52
C MET A 1 37.84 26.55 21.04
N THR A 2 38.98 26.13 20.52
CA THR A 2 39.35 26.20 19.10
C THR A 2 38.51 25.20 18.31
N SER A 3 37.63 25.72 17.45
CA SER A 3 36.92 24.93 16.45
C SER A 3 37.94 24.36 15.47
N THR A 4 38.11 23.04 15.51
CA THR A 4 38.92 22.31 14.54
C THR A 4 38.10 22.23 13.26
N SER A 5 38.43 23.08 12.29
CA SER A 5 37.95 22.94 10.91
C SER A 5 38.46 21.59 10.41
N ALA A 6 37.56 20.62 10.28
CA ALA A 6 37.87 19.35 9.64
C ALA A 6 38.26 19.65 8.20
N ALA A 7 39.52 19.37 7.84
CA ALA A 7 40.00 19.50 6.48
C ALA A 7 39.10 18.65 5.56
N THR A 8 38.46 19.30 4.58
CA THR A 8 37.69 18.62 3.54
C THR A 8 38.65 17.69 2.78
N VAL A 9 38.51 16.39 2.98
CA VAL A 9 39.26 15.40 2.21
C VAL A 9 38.87 15.58 0.73
N PRO A 10 39.84 15.79 -0.18
CA PRO A 10 39.52 15.98 -1.60
C PRO A 10 38.85 14.72 -2.15
N LEU A 11 37.82 14.91 -2.97
CA LEU A 11 37.09 13.81 -3.61
C LEU A 11 38.04 13.00 -4.51
N PRO A 12 37.99 11.64 -4.48
CA PRO A 12 38.75 10.78 -5.38
C PRO A 12 38.51 11.14 -6.85
N THR A 13 39.47 10.84 -7.73
CA THR A 13 39.25 10.99 -9.17
C THR A 13 38.23 9.97 -9.69
N VAL A 14 37.76 10.17 -10.93
CA VAL A 14 36.86 9.22 -11.59
C VAL A 14 37.56 7.87 -11.78
N GLU A 15 38.83 7.90 -12.18
CA GLU A 15 39.68 6.74 -12.37
C GLU A 15 39.93 5.99 -11.05
N ASP A 16 40.21 6.71 -9.95
CA ASP A 16 40.38 6.10 -8.63
C ASP A 16 39.08 5.43 -8.14
N SER A 17 37.94 6.04 -8.42
CA SER A 17 36.62 5.49 -8.04
C SER A 17 36.32 4.23 -8.84
N TRP A 18 36.58 4.23 -10.15
CA TRP A 18 36.44 3.04 -10.99
C TRP A 18 37.39 1.92 -10.59
N ALA A 19 38.65 2.21 -10.27
CA ALA A 19 39.58 1.19 -9.80
C ALA A 19 39.10 0.49 -8.52
N ARG A 20 38.45 1.22 -7.61
CA ARG A 20 37.82 0.66 -6.40
C ARG A 20 36.60 -0.20 -6.73
N ILE A 21 35.75 0.27 -7.64
CA ILE A 21 34.57 -0.47 -8.12
C ILE A 21 35.00 -1.79 -8.78
N ASP A 22 36.00 -1.75 -9.66
CA ASP A 22 36.55 -2.91 -10.35
C ASP A 22 37.14 -3.93 -9.39
N ALA A 23 37.94 -3.47 -8.42
CA ALA A 23 38.52 -4.33 -7.40
C ALA A 23 37.43 -5.03 -6.59
N TRP A 24 36.39 -4.30 -6.17
CA TRP A 24 35.29 -4.89 -5.42
C TRP A 24 34.47 -5.88 -6.26
N LEU A 25 34.08 -5.49 -7.49
CA LEU A 25 33.26 -6.33 -8.36
C LEU A 25 34.01 -7.59 -8.78
N SER A 26 35.28 -7.50 -9.17
CA SER A 26 36.06 -8.67 -9.58
C SER A 26 36.26 -9.68 -8.44
N GLU A 27 36.39 -9.21 -7.19
CA GLU A 27 36.52 -10.09 -6.02
C GLU A 27 35.17 -10.65 -5.52
N ARG A 28 34.12 -9.81 -5.50
CA ARG A 28 32.87 -10.10 -4.79
C ARG A 28 31.70 -10.43 -5.72
N ALA A 29 31.64 -9.82 -6.89
CA ALA A 29 30.56 -9.97 -7.85
C ALA A 29 31.10 -10.18 -9.29
N PRO A 30 31.86 -11.27 -9.53
CA PRO A 30 32.54 -11.50 -10.81
C PRO A 30 31.60 -11.61 -12.02
N ALA A 31 30.36 -12.09 -11.83
CA ALA A 31 29.38 -12.12 -12.91
C ALA A 31 28.96 -10.69 -13.33
N SER A 32 28.76 -9.79 -12.36
CA SER A 32 28.52 -8.37 -12.61
C SER A 32 29.72 -7.66 -13.21
N TYR A 33 30.94 -7.99 -12.75
CA TYR A 33 32.18 -7.45 -13.31
C TYR A 33 32.31 -7.76 -14.81
N ALA A 34 31.98 -8.98 -15.21
CA ALA A 34 32.04 -9.41 -16.61
C ALA A 34 31.07 -8.64 -17.54
N LEU A 35 30.08 -7.95 -16.99
CA LEU A 35 29.12 -7.12 -17.73
C LEU A 35 29.63 -5.68 -17.96
N LEU A 36 30.71 -5.25 -17.32
CA LEU A 36 31.34 -3.96 -17.63
C LEU A 36 31.95 -4.01 -19.02
N ARG A 37 31.58 -3.04 -19.87
CA ARG A 37 32.15 -2.94 -21.22
C ARG A 37 33.58 -2.40 -21.16
N PRO A 38 34.44 -2.72 -22.15
CA PRO A 38 35.76 -2.13 -22.24
C PRO A 38 35.69 -0.59 -22.42
N PRO A 39 36.80 0.13 -22.17
CA PRO A 39 36.94 1.56 -22.44
C PRO A 39 36.44 2.00 -23.81
N ALA A 40 35.79 3.16 -23.87
CA ALA A 40 35.52 3.85 -25.13
C ALA A 40 36.80 4.48 -25.68
N SER A 41 37.00 4.39 -26.99
CA SER A 41 38.10 5.07 -27.66
C SER A 41 37.85 6.59 -27.73
N PRO A 42 38.92 7.41 -27.74
CA PRO A 42 38.78 8.85 -27.94
C PRO A 42 38.04 9.23 -29.23
N ALA A 43 38.13 8.40 -30.28
CA ALA A 43 37.46 8.64 -31.55
C ALA A 43 35.94 8.43 -31.46
N GLU A 44 35.49 7.43 -30.71
CA GLU A 44 34.06 7.18 -30.45
C GLU A 44 33.45 8.29 -29.60
N ILE A 45 34.17 8.77 -28.56
CA ILE A 45 33.72 9.90 -27.74
C ILE A 45 33.58 11.16 -28.59
N ALA A 46 34.60 11.48 -29.40
CA ALA A 46 34.56 12.64 -30.28
C ALA A 46 33.46 12.54 -31.35
N ASP A 47 33.08 11.32 -31.76
CA ASP A 47 31.94 11.12 -32.66
C ASP A 47 30.60 11.37 -31.96
N ALA A 48 30.43 10.88 -30.73
CA ALA A 48 29.25 11.15 -29.93
C ALA A 48 29.06 12.65 -29.64
N GLU A 49 30.14 13.36 -29.25
CA GLU A 49 30.11 14.82 -29.06
C GLU A 49 29.69 15.56 -30.34
N ARG A 50 30.20 15.14 -31.50
CA ARG A 50 29.80 15.72 -32.80
C ARG A 50 28.33 15.44 -33.13
N ARG A 51 27.86 14.21 -32.92
CA ARG A 51 26.47 13.82 -33.21
C ARG A 51 25.45 14.52 -32.31
N LEU A 52 25.84 14.77 -31.06
CA LEU A 52 24.99 15.41 -30.06
C LEU A 52 25.17 16.92 -29.98
N GLU A 53 26.16 17.48 -30.69
CA GLU A 53 26.49 18.91 -30.72
C GLU A 53 26.78 19.51 -29.33
N VAL A 54 27.34 18.70 -28.42
CA VAL A 54 27.72 19.12 -27.06
C VAL A 54 29.14 18.67 -26.76
N THR A 55 29.82 19.39 -25.85
CA THR A 55 31.08 18.93 -25.27
C THR A 55 30.78 18.16 -23.99
N PHE A 56 31.35 16.97 -23.85
CA PHE A 56 31.13 16.15 -22.67
C PHE A 56 31.91 16.69 -21.46
N PRO A 57 31.32 16.69 -20.27
CA PRO A 57 32.04 17.04 -19.04
C PRO A 57 33.26 16.14 -18.85
N PRO A 58 34.39 16.66 -18.33
CA PRO A 58 35.62 15.88 -18.15
C PRO A 58 35.43 14.59 -17.35
N ASP A 59 34.57 14.62 -16.32
CA ASP A 59 34.28 13.44 -15.52
C ASP A 59 33.51 12.36 -16.31
N LEU A 60 32.63 12.73 -17.25
CA LEU A 60 31.94 11.79 -18.15
C LEU A 60 32.94 11.15 -19.13
N VAL A 61 33.82 11.95 -19.72
CA VAL A 61 34.88 11.45 -20.61
C VAL A 61 35.82 10.49 -19.87
N ALA A 62 36.23 10.83 -18.64
CA ALA A 62 37.05 9.97 -17.81
C ALA A 62 36.35 8.64 -17.50
N SER A 63 35.06 8.69 -17.14
CA SER A 63 34.27 7.48 -16.84
C SER A 63 34.14 6.55 -18.04
N LEU A 64 33.83 7.10 -19.22
CA LEU A 64 33.70 6.32 -20.46
C LEU A 64 35.03 5.70 -20.92
N ARG A 65 36.16 6.33 -20.56
CA ARG A 65 37.51 5.79 -20.78
C ARG A 65 37.91 4.70 -19.78
N CYS A 66 37.18 4.53 -18.68
CA CYS A 66 37.27 3.34 -17.84
C CYS A 66 36.37 2.23 -18.38
N HIS A 67 35.07 2.52 -18.54
CA HIS A 67 34.08 1.59 -19.07
C HIS A 67 33.07 2.28 -19.96
N ASN A 68 32.85 1.74 -21.16
CA ASN A 68 31.82 2.22 -22.09
C ASN A 68 30.42 1.70 -21.70
N GLY A 69 30.00 1.95 -20.46
CA GLY A 69 28.76 1.43 -19.87
C GLY A 69 28.81 -0.06 -19.57
N VAL A 70 27.64 -0.70 -19.57
CA VAL A 70 27.49 -2.15 -19.29
C VAL A 70 26.77 -2.88 -20.41
N VAL A 71 26.93 -4.20 -20.45
CA VAL A 71 26.02 -5.10 -21.17
C VAL A 71 24.72 -5.21 -20.38
N LEU A 72 23.60 -4.84 -21.00
CA LEU A 72 22.28 -4.88 -20.35
C LEU A 72 21.82 -6.33 -20.14
N SER A 73 22.06 -6.82 -18.93
CA SER A 73 21.63 -8.13 -18.43
C SER A 73 21.13 -8.00 -16.99
N GLU A 74 20.54 -9.06 -16.45
CA GLU A 74 20.41 -9.22 -15.00
C GLU A 74 21.80 -9.21 -14.34
N GLY A 75 21.92 -8.66 -13.13
CA GLY A 75 23.19 -8.51 -12.42
C GLY A 75 24.11 -7.39 -12.95
N ALA A 76 23.73 -6.63 -13.98
CA ALA A 76 24.56 -5.54 -14.49
C ALA A 76 24.78 -4.43 -13.43
N PRO A 77 26.02 -3.91 -13.27
CA PRO A 77 26.28 -2.80 -12.35
C PRO A 77 25.37 -1.60 -12.61
N ALA A 78 24.64 -1.17 -11.58
CA ALA A 78 23.58 -0.18 -11.68
C ALA A 78 23.49 0.65 -10.39
N PHE A 79 23.12 1.92 -10.51
CA PHE A 79 22.69 2.72 -9.36
C PHE A 79 21.29 2.29 -8.92
N ALA A 80 21.08 2.08 -7.62
CA ALA A 80 19.76 1.79 -7.07
C ALA A 80 18.71 2.81 -7.57
N PHE A 81 17.58 2.31 -8.08
CA PHE A 81 16.47 3.09 -8.65
C PHE A 81 16.81 4.00 -9.85
N ASN A 82 18.06 4.00 -10.33
CA ASN A 82 18.46 4.83 -11.46
C ASN A 82 19.06 4.02 -12.62
N GLY A 83 19.19 2.70 -12.46
CA GLY A 83 19.51 1.81 -13.56
C GLY A 83 21.00 1.62 -13.87
N PRO A 84 21.31 0.80 -14.87
CA PRO A 84 22.67 0.47 -15.30
C PRO A 84 23.36 1.64 -16.00
N PHE A 85 24.70 1.66 -15.97
CA PHE A 85 25.51 2.69 -16.64
C PHE A 85 25.35 2.65 -18.17
N SER A 86 25.01 3.79 -18.76
CA SER A 86 24.88 3.94 -20.21
C SER A 86 26.26 3.92 -20.89
N GLY A 87 26.37 3.20 -22.01
CA GLY A 87 27.49 3.37 -22.94
C GLY A 87 27.23 4.51 -23.91
N LEU A 88 28.22 4.84 -24.75
CA LEU A 88 28.13 5.90 -25.75
C LEU A 88 26.93 5.74 -26.70
N THR A 89 26.68 4.53 -27.20
CA THR A 89 25.53 4.27 -28.07
C THR A 89 24.24 4.61 -27.36
N ASP A 90 24.09 4.15 -26.12
CA ASP A 90 22.87 4.33 -25.35
C ASP A 90 22.67 5.81 -24.95
N ILE A 91 23.75 6.53 -24.61
CA ILE A 91 23.73 7.98 -24.35
C ILE A 91 23.24 8.74 -25.59
N VAL A 92 23.78 8.42 -26.77
CA VAL A 92 23.45 9.11 -28.01
C VAL A 92 22.00 8.84 -28.41
N ASP A 93 21.60 7.58 -28.40
CA ASP A 93 20.25 7.18 -28.82
C ASP A 93 19.19 7.76 -27.87
N ASN A 94 19.41 7.70 -26.55
CA ASN A 94 18.48 8.28 -25.58
C ASN A 94 18.43 9.81 -25.66
N ALA A 95 19.57 10.49 -25.84
CA ALA A 95 19.57 11.94 -25.98
C ALA A 95 18.82 12.40 -27.24
N LEU A 96 19.01 11.73 -28.38
CA LEU A 96 18.29 12.06 -29.61
C LEU A 96 16.78 11.77 -29.48
N PHE A 97 16.41 10.66 -28.86
CA PHE A 97 15.02 10.33 -28.58
C PHE A 97 14.36 11.37 -27.66
N LEU A 98 14.96 11.66 -26.51
CA LEU A 98 14.40 12.60 -25.54
C LEU A 98 14.34 14.04 -26.05
N ARG A 99 15.28 14.46 -26.89
CA ARG A 99 15.19 15.73 -27.62
C ARG A 99 13.99 15.75 -28.57
N SER A 100 13.76 14.67 -29.32
CA SER A 100 12.60 14.60 -30.22
C SER A 100 11.27 14.68 -29.48
N VAL A 101 11.16 14.03 -28.31
CA VAL A 101 9.96 14.13 -27.46
C VAL A 101 9.84 15.52 -26.84
N GLY A 102 10.95 16.08 -26.35
CA GLY A 102 11.01 17.43 -25.79
C GLY A 102 10.54 18.51 -26.77
N ASP A 103 10.91 18.39 -28.05
CA ASP A 103 10.47 19.30 -29.11
C ASP A 103 8.95 19.18 -29.38
N GLU A 104 8.36 18.00 -29.20
CA GLU A 104 6.91 17.78 -29.36
C GLU A 104 6.08 18.35 -28.19
N VAL A 105 6.66 18.40 -26.99
CA VAL A 105 5.95 18.84 -25.76
C VAL A 105 6.37 20.23 -25.27
N ALA A 106 7.21 20.94 -26.02
CA ALA A 106 7.72 22.26 -25.65
C ALA A 106 6.60 23.29 -25.40
N ASP A 107 5.49 23.20 -26.13
CA ASP A 107 4.32 24.09 -25.99
C ASP A 107 3.51 23.86 -24.70
N GLU A 108 3.74 22.77 -23.97
CA GLU A 108 3.05 22.43 -22.71
C GLU A 108 3.74 23.01 -21.47
N TYR A 109 4.98 23.49 -21.60
CA TYR A 109 5.74 24.13 -20.53
C TYR A 109 5.72 25.65 -20.75
N ASP A 110 5.02 26.38 -19.88
CA ASP A 110 4.81 27.83 -20.00
C ASP A 110 6.14 28.59 -19.84
N GLU A 111 6.57 29.33 -20.86
CA GLU A 111 7.81 30.12 -20.85
C GLU A 111 7.80 31.25 -19.80
N GLU A 112 6.61 31.60 -19.26
CA GLU A 112 6.42 32.73 -18.33
C GLU A 112 6.64 32.38 -16.84
N GLU A 113 6.66 31.11 -16.43
CA GLU A 113 6.94 30.69 -15.04
C GLU A 113 8.33 30.03 -14.90
N ASP A 114 9.33 30.84 -14.49
CA ASP A 114 10.67 30.43 -14.05
C ASP A 114 11.64 29.92 -15.15
N GLU A 115 12.66 30.74 -15.50
CA GLU A 115 13.78 30.43 -16.42
C GLU A 115 14.75 29.34 -15.90
N SER A 116 14.32 28.56 -14.90
CA SER A 116 15.08 27.47 -14.32
C SER A 116 15.44 26.42 -15.39
N GLU A 117 16.70 25.95 -15.38
CA GLU A 117 17.15 24.87 -16.28
C GLU A 117 16.26 23.62 -16.16
N LEU A 118 15.70 23.40 -14.97
CA LEU A 118 14.85 22.26 -14.63
C LEU A 118 13.39 22.40 -15.11
N ASN A 119 12.96 23.58 -15.56
CA ASN A 119 11.61 23.79 -16.10
C ASN A 119 11.53 23.43 -17.60
N ALA A 120 11.78 22.16 -17.90
CA ALA A 120 11.53 21.57 -19.21
C ALA A 120 11.40 20.06 -19.09
N TYR A 121 10.66 19.46 -20.03
CA TYR A 121 10.62 18.00 -20.17
C TYR A 121 12.01 17.41 -20.41
N TRP A 122 12.75 17.95 -21.38
CA TRP A 122 14.14 17.58 -21.65
C TRP A 122 14.90 18.76 -22.26
N ARG A 123 16.13 19.02 -21.79
CA ARG A 123 17.02 20.03 -22.38
C ARG A 123 17.97 19.38 -23.39
N HIS A 124 18.33 20.13 -24.43
CA HIS A 124 19.26 19.66 -25.44
C HIS A 124 20.60 19.25 -24.81
N GLU A 125 21.08 19.97 -23.81
CA GLU A 125 22.36 19.78 -23.14
C GLU A 125 22.35 18.67 -22.08
N TRP A 126 21.22 18.01 -21.83
CA TRP A 126 21.15 16.91 -20.88
C TRP A 126 21.45 15.58 -21.56
N LEU A 127 22.32 14.80 -20.92
CA LEU A 127 22.71 13.47 -21.37
C LEU A 127 22.35 12.43 -20.32
N LEU A 128 21.54 11.43 -20.69
CA LEU A 128 21.15 10.35 -19.79
C LEU A 128 22.31 9.34 -19.63
N ILE A 129 22.94 9.33 -18.46
CA ILE A 129 24.16 8.54 -18.17
C ILE A 129 23.86 7.19 -17.52
N THR A 130 22.58 6.90 -17.22
CA THR A 130 22.09 5.58 -16.84
C THR A 130 20.83 5.23 -17.64
N GLN A 131 20.47 3.95 -17.74
CA GLN A 131 19.28 3.49 -18.49
C GLN A 131 18.02 3.33 -17.61
N GLY A 132 18.02 3.82 -16.38
CA GLY A 132 16.85 3.72 -15.51
C GLY A 132 16.46 2.28 -15.12
N VAL A 133 15.39 2.15 -14.36
CA VAL A 133 14.76 0.87 -14.00
C VAL A 133 14.05 0.27 -15.21
N ALA A 134 13.46 1.11 -16.07
CA ALA A 134 12.78 0.68 -17.29
C ALA A 134 13.74 0.14 -18.35
N ARG A 135 15.06 0.40 -18.21
CA ARG A 135 16.11 0.03 -19.16
C ARG A 135 15.89 0.68 -20.54
N ASP A 136 15.31 1.87 -20.54
CA ASP A 136 15.05 2.72 -21.69
C ASP A 136 15.14 4.21 -21.27
N ALA A 137 14.73 5.12 -22.15
CA ALA A 137 14.83 6.55 -21.94
C ALA A 137 13.69 7.14 -21.06
N GLN A 138 13.05 6.38 -20.18
CA GLN A 138 11.96 6.88 -19.33
C GLN A 138 12.44 7.40 -17.97
N ASP A 139 13.56 6.90 -17.46
CA ASP A 139 14.08 7.24 -16.14
C ASP A 139 15.60 7.12 -16.06
N GLY A 140 16.22 7.78 -15.07
CA GLY A 140 17.64 7.63 -14.79
C GLY A 140 18.34 8.89 -14.30
N LEU A 141 19.66 8.82 -14.24
CA LEU A 141 20.53 9.96 -13.97
C LEU A 141 20.91 10.64 -15.28
N PHE A 142 20.85 11.96 -15.29
CA PHE A 142 21.40 12.77 -16.37
C PHE A 142 22.59 13.61 -15.88
N VAL A 143 23.43 14.02 -16.81
CA VAL A 143 24.44 15.05 -16.60
C VAL A 143 24.17 16.23 -17.52
N THR A 144 24.33 17.45 -17.03
CA THR A 144 24.20 18.64 -17.87
C THR A 144 25.53 19.02 -18.52
N CYS A 145 25.47 19.29 -19.83
CA CYS A 145 26.56 19.81 -20.65
C CYS A 145 26.42 21.32 -20.89
N ARG A 146 25.47 21.98 -20.23
CA ARG A 146 25.26 23.42 -20.35
C ARG A 146 26.43 24.15 -19.72
N ALA A 147 27.05 25.06 -20.48
CA ALA A 147 28.12 25.89 -19.95
C ALA A 147 27.57 26.77 -18.81
N GLY A 148 28.21 26.72 -17.65
CA GLY A 148 27.76 27.46 -16.47
C GLY A 148 28.19 26.79 -15.17
N GLU A 149 27.56 27.19 -14.07
CA GLU A 149 27.84 26.67 -12.73
C GLU A 149 27.45 25.19 -12.57
N ASP A 150 26.44 24.74 -13.31
CA ASP A 150 25.96 23.37 -13.26
C ASP A 150 26.68 22.42 -14.24
N TYR A 151 27.64 22.89 -15.06
CA TYR A 151 28.32 22.03 -16.04
C TYR A 151 28.92 20.77 -15.40
N GLY A 152 28.44 19.59 -15.81
CA GLY A 152 28.85 18.30 -15.24
C GLY A 152 28.08 17.85 -14.00
N ARG A 153 27.07 18.61 -13.54
CA ARG A 153 26.21 18.28 -12.41
C ARG A 153 25.25 17.15 -12.75
N VAL A 154 24.97 16.30 -11.75
CA VAL A 154 24.11 15.13 -11.90
C VAL A 154 22.69 15.43 -11.42
N GLY A 155 21.72 15.18 -12.28
CA GLY A 155 20.30 15.22 -11.97
C GLY A 155 19.62 13.88 -12.15
N ARG A 156 18.36 13.80 -11.74
CA ARG A 156 17.46 12.67 -11.93
C ARG A 156 16.31 13.09 -12.83
N TYR A 157 15.98 12.19 -13.75
CA TYR A 157 14.86 12.31 -14.67
C TYR A 157 13.90 11.12 -14.47
N PHE A 158 12.62 11.41 -14.55
CA PHE A 158 11.54 10.43 -14.65
C PHE A 158 10.42 11.07 -15.47
N ASN A 159 9.93 10.40 -16.51
CA ASN A 159 8.98 10.96 -17.46
C ASN A 159 7.63 11.40 -16.85
N GLU A 160 7.25 10.91 -15.67
CA GLU A 160 6.02 11.31 -14.95
C GLU A 160 6.27 12.39 -13.88
N ASP A 161 7.52 12.81 -13.63
CA ASP A 161 7.89 13.80 -12.62
C ASP A 161 8.74 14.93 -13.21
N ALA A 162 8.81 16.07 -12.49
CA ALA A 162 9.73 17.14 -12.84
C ALA A 162 11.19 16.71 -12.64
N PRO A 163 12.10 17.01 -13.59
CA PRO A 163 13.54 16.79 -13.41
C PRO A 163 14.06 17.54 -12.18
N SER A 164 15.03 16.96 -11.48
CA SER A 164 15.63 17.59 -10.29
C SER A 164 17.11 17.25 -10.17
N PHE A 165 17.90 18.19 -9.64
CA PHE A 165 19.30 17.90 -9.33
C PHE A 165 19.43 16.99 -8.12
N THR A 166 20.36 16.05 -8.19
CA THR A 166 20.71 15.20 -7.04
C THR A 166 21.59 15.96 -6.05
N GLY A 167 21.89 15.34 -4.90
CA GLY A 167 22.93 15.83 -3.99
C GLY A 167 24.35 15.70 -4.52
N TRP A 168 24.57 14.98 -5.64
CA TRP A 168 25.88 14.84 -6.26
C TRP A 168 26.15 16.00 -7.21
N THR A 169 27.15 16.82 -6.87
CA THR A 169 27.52 18.00 -7.66
C THR A 169 28.30 17.67 -8.93
N SER A 170 28.71 16.40 -9.13
CA SER A 170 29.44 15.92 -10.31
C SER A 170 29.33 14.41 -10.46
N LEU A 171 29.62 13.88 -11.65
CA LEU A 171 29.71 12.43 -11.86
C LEU A 171 30.80 11.78 -10.99
N ARG A 172 31.91 12.46 -10.75
CA ARG A 172 32.94 12.03 -9.78
C ARG A 172 32.38 11.82 -8.38
N ALA A 173 31.54 12.74 -7.90
CA ALA A 173 30.92 12.61 -6.59
C ALA A 173 29.97 11.40 -6.55
N ALA A 174 29.19 11.17 -7.61
CA ALA A 174 28.30 10.01 -7.72
C ALA A 174 29.10 8.69 -7.74
N LEU A 175 30.16 8.57 -8.54
CA LEU A 175 31.02 7.38 -8.60
C LEU A 175 31.78 7.13 -7.29
N SER A 176 32.27 8.17 -6.63
CA SER A 176 32.89 8.04 -5.31
C SER A 176 31.89 7.53 -4.28
N SER A 177 30.65 8.03 -4.30
CA SER A 177 29.57 7.56 -3.43
C SER A 177 29.19 6.11 -3.72
N PHE A 178 29.20 5.71 -5.00
CA PHE A 178 28.95 4.33 -5.41
C PHE A 178 30.04 3.38 -4.93
N ALA A 179 31.31 3.73 -5.13
CA ALA A 179 32.46 2.95 -4.64
C ALA A 179 32.42 2.80 -3.10
N GLU A 180 32.11 3.88 -2.38
CA GLU A 180 31.94 3.83 -0.93
C GLU A 180 30.77 2.94 -0.50
N ALA A 181 29.64 2.99 -1.22
CA ALA A 181 28.51 2.11 -0.99
C ALA A 181 28.88 0.63 -1.12
N LEU A 182 29.61 0.24 -2.17
CA LEU A 182 30.08 -1.13 -2.37
C LEU A 182 31.00 -1.58 -1.22
N GLU A 183 32.00 -0.77 -0.88
CA GLU A 183 33.03 -1.13 0.10
C GLU A 183 32.50 -1.16 1.54
N ARG A 184 31.60 -0.25 1.89
CA ARG A 184 31.14 -0.03 3.27
C ARG A 184 29.71 -0.45 3.53
N ARG A 185 28.98 -0.92 2.50
CA ARG A 185 27.54 -1.22 2.56
C ARG A 185 26.71 -0.03 3.06
N VAL A 186 27.07 1.18 2.63
CA VAL A 186 26.27 2.37 2.94
C VAL A 186 25.13 2.52 1.93
N PRO A 187 23.93 2.96 2.37
CA PRO A 187 22.78 3.03 1.49
C PRO A 187 22.88 4.15 0.46
N VAL A 188 22.47 3.88 -0.77
CA VAL A 188 22.26 4.86 -1.85
C VAL A 188 20.79 4.80 -2.25
N GLY A 189 20.08 5.92 -2.11
CA GLY A 189 18.63 5.96 -2.38
C GLY A 189 17.83 4.98 -1.50
N GLY A 190 18.30 4.69 -0.27
CA GLY A 190 17.64 3.75 0.64
C GLY A 190 17.93 2.26 0.36
N ARG A 191 18.79 1.93 -0.61
CA ARG A 191 19.23 0.55 -0.87
C ARG A 191 20.72 0.35 -0.61
N VAL A 192 21.07 -0.83 -0.13
CA VAL A 192 22.44 -1.25 0.17
C VAL A 192 22.91 -2.24 -0.89
N PRO A 193 24.11 -2.06 -1.47
CA PRO A 193 24.65 -3.02 -2.42
C PRO A 193 25.22 -4.23 -1.69
N LEU A 194 24.91 -5.43 -2.20
CA LEU A 194 25.41 -6.70 -1.67
C LEU A 194 25.93 -7.56 -2.82
N ALA A 195 26.93 -8.38 -2.53
CA ALA A 195 27.34 -9.46 -3.41
C ALA A 195 26.59 -10.75 -3.03
N PHE A 196 25.88 -11.33 -3.97
CA PHE A 196 25.17 -12.59 -3.79
C PHE A 196 25.27 -13.44 -5.06
N ASP A 197 25.67 -14.71 -4.90
CA ASP A 197 25.90 -15.66 -6.00
C ASP A 197 26.78 -15.14 -7.15
N GLY A 198 27.78 -14.32 -6.79
CA GLY A 198 28.69 -13.70 -7.76
C GLY A 198 28.10 -12.50 -8.51
N GLU A 199 26.93 -12.02 -8.14
CA GLU A 199 26.26 -10.84 -8.71
C GLU A 199 26.12 -9.70 -7.67
N LEU A 200 26.12 -8.46 -8.16
CA LEU A 200 25.75 -7.27 -7.42
C LEU A 200 24.22 -7.16 -7.39
N ILE A 201 23.66 -7.22 -6.19
CA ILE A 201 22.24 -6.98 -5.93
C ILE A 201 22.06 -5.74 -5.07
N TRP A 202 20.87 -5.14 -5.14
CA TRP A 202 20.49 -3.99 -4.31
C TRP A 202 19.36 -4.36 -3.38
N GLU A 203 19.65 -4.38 -2.09
CA GLU A 203 18.71 -4.74 -1.04
C GLU A 203 18.15 -3.49 -0.36
N GLU A 204 16.93 -3.54 0.14
CA GLU A 204 16.44 -2.47 1.02
C GLU A 204 17.31 -2.36 2.27
N ALA A 205 17.73 -1.14 2.60
CA ALA A 205 18.50 -0.90 3.82
C ALA A 205 17.71 -1.34 5.03
N THR A 206 18.38 -2.01 5.99
CA THR A 206 17.75 -2.46 7.23
C THR A 206 17.05 -1.27 7.90
N PRO A 207 15.72 -1.26 8.00
CA PRO A 207 15.00 -0.09 8.45
C PRO A 207 15.11 0.08 9.97
N THR A 208 15.22 1.32 10.42
CA THR A 208 15.00 1.64 11.84
C THR A 208 13.51 1.47 12.17
N VAL A 209 13.18 0.47 12.98
CA VAL A 209 11.82 0.25 13.47
C VAL A 209 11.61 1.06 14.74
N LYS A 210 10.56 1.88 14.77
CA LYS A 210 10.15 2.57 16.01
C LYS A 210 9.70 1.53 17.03
N ALA A 211 10.47 1.43 18.13
CA ALA A 211 10.24 0.43 19.18
C ALA A 211 8.88 0.60 19.87
N GLU A 212 8.50 1.84 20.15
CA GLU A 212 7.22 2.20 20.78
C GLU A 212 6.44 3.14 19.85
N PRO A 213 5.75 2.60 18.82
CA PRO A 213 4.86 3.42 18.02
C PRO A 213 3.64 3.85 18.82
N VAL A 214 3.06 4.99 18.47
CA VAL A 214 1.80 5.46 19.04
C VAL A 214 0.69 4.45 18.71
N SER A 215 0.15 3.79 19.74
CA SER A 215 -1.01 2.90 19.65
C SER A 215 -2.30 3.73 19.57
N LEU A 216 -2.98 3.69 18.42
CA LEU A 216 -4.22 4.43 18.21
C LEU A 216 -5.39 3.74 18.92
N LEU A 217 -5.39 2.40 18.98
CA LEU A 217 -6.38 1.68 19.78
C LEU A 217 -6.17 1.94 21.28
N GLY A 218 -4.92 2.03 21.73
CA GLY A 218 -4.58 2.41 23.11
C GLY A 218 -4.99 3.84 23.45
N LEU A 219 -4.82 4.79 22.52
CA LEU A 219 -5.35 6.16 22.67
C LEU A 219 -6.88 6.18 22.69
N ALA A 220 -7.52 5.43 21.79
CA ALA A 220 -8.97 5.27 21.74
C ALA A 220 -9.55 4.78 23.08
N ALA A 221 -8.93 3.76 23.68
CA ALA A 221 -9.36 3.20 24.96
C ALA A 221 -9.36 4.22 26.12
N ARG A 222 -8.56 5.29 26.03
CA ARG A 222 -8.51 6.39 27.02
C ARG A 222 -9.30 7.63 26.60
N THR A 223 -9.81 7.65 25.37
CA THR A 223 -10.57 8.77 24.83
C THR A 223 -12.05 8.58 25.21
N PRO A 224 -12.75 9.58 25.75
CA PRO A 224 -14.19 9.46 25.96
C PRO A 224 -14.92 9.44 24.62
N GLU A 225 -15.99 8.65 24.51
CA GLU A 225 -16.86 8.67 23.33
C GLU A 225 -17.53 10.06 23.22
N PRO A 226 -17.66 10.64 22.02
CA PRO A 226 -18.35 11.92 21.86
C PRO A 226 -19.80 11.84 22.35
N GLU A 227 -20.24 12.87 23.06
CA GLU A 227 -21.61 12.98 23.56
C GLU A 227 -22.63 12.97 22.40
N PRO A 228 -23.85 12.44 22.61
CA PRO A 228 -24.93 12.66 21.67
C PRO A 228 -25.16 14.16 21.55
N ALA A 229 -25.05 14.71 20.34
CA ALA A 229 -25.54 16.08 20.16
C ALA A 229 -26.99 16.12 20.63
N GLY A 230 -27.31 17.14 21.42
CA GLY A 230 -28.68 17.46 21.79
C GLY A 230 -29.55 17.59 20.53
N PRO A 231 -30.89 17.61 20.69
CA PRO A 231 -31.80 17.76 19.57
C PRO A 231 -31.33 18.93 18.71
N VAL A 232 -31.02 18.63 17.44
CA VAL A 232 -30.72 19.64 16.45
C VAL A 232 -31.93 20.56 16.45
N GLY A 233 -31.75 21.82 16.83
CA GLY A 233 -32.81 22.82 16.71
C GLY A 233 -33.36 22.79 15.28
N PRO A 234 -34.63 23.14 15.06
CA PRO A 234 -35.27 23.00 13.76
C PRO A 234 -34.34 23.53 12.66
N ALA A 235 -34.06 22.68 11.68
CA ALA A 235 -33.29 23.07 10.51
C ALA A 235 -33.82 24.42 10.03
N GLU A 236 -32.92 25.40 9.85
CA GLU A 236 -33.30 26.71 9.34
C GLU A 236 -34.20 26.49 8.12
N PRO A 237 -35.44 27.04 8.11
CA PRO A 237 -36.34 26.81 7.00
C PRO A 237 -35.65 27.25 5.73
N ALA A 238 -35.61 26.35 4.74
CA ALA A 238 -35.12 26.66 3.41
C ALA A 238 -35.73 28.00 2.96
N ARG A 239 -34.89 29.00 2.75
CA ARG A 239 -35.35 30.34 2.36
C ARG A 239 -36.17 30.23 1.07
N GLY A 240 -37.40 30.76 1.13
CA GLY A 240 -38.17 31.16 -0.05
C GLY A 240 -39.42 30.33 -0.34
N THR A 241 -40.42 30.37 0.54
CA THR A 241 -41.79 30.09 0.11
C THR A 241 -42.32 31.33 -0.61
N PRO A 242 -42.76 31.26 -1.88
CA PRO A 242 -43.35 32.42 -2.54
C PRO A 242 -44.67 32.82 -1.84
N PRO A 243 -44.98 34.11 -1.73
CA PRO A 243 -46.24 34.56 -1.14
C PRO A 243 -47.44 34.03 -1.95
N ALA A 244 -48.54 33.75 -1.25
CA ALA A 244 -49.75 33.22 -1.87
C ALA A 244 -50.29 34.17 -2.96
N GLY A 245 -50.52 33.63 -4.16
CA GLY A 245 -51.08 34.35 -5.31
C GLY A 245 -50.11 34.64 -6.47
N TRP A 246 -48.89 34.11 -6.44
CA TRP A 246 -47.92 34.30 -7.53
C TRP A 246 -48.11 33.27 -8.68
N SER A 247 -48.16 33.75 -9.92
CA SER A 247 -48.38 32.94 -11.14
C SER A 247 -47.22 33.03 -12.14
N GLY A 248 -45.98 32.84 -11.66
CA GLY A 248 -44.77 32.77 -12.49
C GLY A 248 -43.93 31.54 -12.16
N ALA A 249 -42.94 31.22 -13.00
CA ALA A 249 -41.93 30.20 -12.70
C ALA A 249 -40.67 30.88 -12.12
N LEU A 250 -40.21 30.44 -10.95
CA LEU A 250 -39.00 30.96 -10.32
C LEU A 250 -37.80 30.11 -10.74
N VAL A 251 -36.86 30.69 -11.48
CA VAL A 251 -35.58 30.07 -11.77
C VAL A 251 -34.53 30.72 -10.88
N THR A 252 -33.97 29.95 -9.94
CA THR A 252 -32.83 30.39 -9.12
C THR A 252 -31.55 29.78 -9.68
N SER A 253 -30.68 30.60 -10.27
CA SER A 253 -29.31 30.22 -10.63
C SER A 253 -28.38 30.58 -9.48
N GLY A 254 -27.86 29.57 -8.78
CA GLY A 254 -26.82 29.71 -7.77
C GLY A 254 -25.72 28.69 -8.02
N VAL A 255 -24.47 29.11 -7.87
CA VAL A 255 -23.29 28.23 -7.92
C VAL A 255 -23.37 27.28 -6.72
N GLY A 256 -23.66 26.00 -6.99
CA GLY A 256 -23.59 24.88 -6.05
C GLY A 256 -24.52 24.94 -4.82
N LYS A 257 -25.79 24.53 -4.96
CA LYS A 257 -26.52 24.02 -3.78
C LYS A 257 -25.87 22.70 -3.33
N PRO A 258 -25.74 22.41 -2.03
CA PRO A 258 -25.41 21.06 -1.60
C PRO A 258 -26.49 20.12 -2.14
N TRP A 259 -26.04 19.02 -2.76
CA TRP A 259 -26.88 17.92 -3.20
C TRP A 259 -27.85 17.53 -2.06
N PRO A 260 -29.11 17.17 -2.35
CA PRO A 260 -30.03 16.69 -1.32
C PRO A 260 -29.34 15.60 -0.51
N GLN A 261 -29.39 15.73 0.82
CA GLN A 261 -28.71 14.83 1.75
C GLN A 261 -29.13 13.39 1.40
N GLN A 262 -28.19 12.58 0.88
CA GLN A 262 -28.48 11.21 0.48
C GLN A 262 -29.04 10.46 1.69
N VAL A 263 -30.17 9.78 1.50
CA VAL A 263 -30.72 8.88 2.52
C VAL A 263 -29.64 7.83 2.84
N PRO A 264 -29.27 7.64 4.13
CA PRO A 264 -28.26 6.64 4.49
C PRO A 264 -28.69 5.26 4.00
N GLN A 265 -27.87 4.64 3.16
CA GLN A 265 -28.09 3.29 2.60
C GLN A 265 -26.98 2.36 3.09
N PRO A 266 -27.00 1.98 4.37
CA PRO A 266 -25.97 1.12 4.93
C PRO A 266 -26.08 -0.30 4.37
N ASP A 267 -24.98 -1.04 4.40
CA ASP A 267 -25.04 -2.48 4.19
C ASP A 267 -25.85 -3.12 5.34
N LEU A 268 -26.72 -4.09 5.03
CA LEU A 268 -27.56 -4.81 5.98
C LEU A 268 -27.29 -6.31 5.92
N VAL A 269 -27.37 -6.98 7.07
CA VAL A 269 -27.38 -8.44 7.15
C VAL A 269 -28.52 -8.86 8.05
N PHE A 270 -29.36 -9.78 7.57
CA PHE A 270 -30.43 -10.43 8.34
C PHE A 270 -30.04 -11.87 8.60
N ALA A 271 -30.19 -12.34 9.83
CA ALA A 271 -29.89 -13.72 10.22
C ALA A 271 -31.09 -14.36 10.92
N GLU A 272 -31.42 -15.57 10.50
CA GLU A 272 -32.58 -16.31 10.99
C GLU A 272 -32.32 -16.82 12.42
N GLY A 273 -33.21 -16.49 13.35
CA GLY A 273 -33.17 -17.00 14.72
C GLY A 273 -32.01 -16.54 15.59
N LEU A 274 -31.24 -15.52 15.16
CA LEU A 274 -30.14 -14.96 15.96
C LEU A 274 -30.57 -13.72 16.74
N SER A 275 -30.07 -13.60 17.98
CA SER A 275 -30.26 -12.40 18.80
C SER A 275 -29.32 -11.27 18.38
N ALA A 276 -29.62 -10.04 18.79
CA ALA A 276 -28.75 -8.89 18.57
C ALA A 276 -27.37 -9.08 19.22
N GLU A 277 -27.29 -9.66 20.43
CA GLU A 277 -26.02 -9.93 21.11
C GLU A 277 -25.17 -10.96 20.34
N GLU A 278 -25.78 -12.05 19.89
CA GLU A 278 -25.09 -13.10 19.13
C GLU A 278 -24.56 -12.56 17.79
N LEU A 279 -25.34 -11.69 17.14
CA LEU A 279 -24.91 -11.00 15.92
C LEU A 279 -23.69 -10.11 16.14
N LEU A 280 -23.66 -9.32 17.22
CA LEU A 280 -22.50 -8.49 17.57
C LEU A 280 -21.26 -9.33 17.86
N LEU A 281 -21.40 -10.48 18.53
CA LEU A 281 -20.28 -11.39 18.78
C LEU A 281 -19.74 -11.97 17.46
N ARG A 282 -20.62 -12.49 16.60
CA ARG A 282 -20.22 -13.14 15.33
C ARG A 282 -19.56 -12.20 14.32
N VAL A 283 -20.01 -10.95 14.25
CA VAL A 283 -19.44 -9.93 13.35
C VAL A 283 -18.06 -9.45 13.82
N GLY A 284 -17.68 -9.72 15.08
CA GLY A 284 -16.33 -9.48 15.60
C GLY A 284 -16.24 -8.39 16.67
N VAL A 285 -17.32 -8.10 17.41
CA VAL A 285 -17.25 -7.27 18.62
C VAL A 285 -16.64 -8.09 19.75
N VAL A 286 -15.45 -7.71 20.20
CA VAL A 286 -14.69 -8.44 21.24
C VAL A 286 -14.78 -7.74 22.60
N GLU A 287 -14.72 -6.41 22.62
CA GLU A 287 -14.77 -5.57 23.83
C GLU A 287 -16.24 -5.28 24.21
N ARG A 288 -16.81 -6.08 25.12
CA ARG A 288 -18.20 -5.93 25.56
C ARG A 288 -18.49 -4.57 26.20
N GLU A 289 -17.49 -3.91 26.77
CA GLU A 289 -17.61 -2.55 27.31
C GLU A 289 -17.95 -1.48 26.27
N THR A 290 -17.69 -1.73 24.98
CA THR A 290 -18.08 -0.82 23.90
C THR A 290 -19.56 -0.95 23.51
N VAL A 291 -20.21 -2.03 23.98
CA VAL A 291 -21.60 -2.36 23.64
C VAL A 291 -22.55 -1.50 24.45
N ARG A 292 -23.23 -0.58 23.76
CA ARG A 292 -24.30 0.25 24.32
C ARG A 292 -25.28 0.68 23.24
N GLU A 293 -26.47 1.11 23.65
CA GLU A 293 -27.51 1.53 22.72
C GLU A 293 -27.16 2.89 22.07
N ARG A 294 -27.31 2.96 20.74
CA ARG A 294 -27.06 4.17 19.95
C ARG A 294 -28.06 4.32 18.81
N THR A 295 -28.41 5.56 18.49
CA THR A 295 -29.01 5.90 17.19
C THR A 295 -27.95 5.84 16.10
N HIS A 296 -28.35 5.73 14.82
CA HIS A 296 -27.41 5.72 13.70
C HIS A 296 -26.52 6.97 13.66
N ALA A 297 -27.12 8.16 13.83
CA ALA A 297 -26.39 9.42 13.79
C ALA A 297 -25.35 9.56 14.92
N HIS A 298 -25.65 9.03 16.11
CA HIS A 298 -24.68 9.01 17.21
C HIS A 298 -23.56 8.00 16.92
N ALA A 299 -23.93 6.79 16.52
CA ALA A 299 -23.01 5.73 16.11
C ALA A 299 -22.02 6.16 15.02
N GLU A 300 -22.51 6.84 13.97
CA GLU A 300 -21.70 7.36 12.88
C GLU A 300 -20.69 8.41 13.36
N ARG A 301 -21.11 9.36 14.20
CA ARG A 301 -20.20 10.36 14.78
C ARG A 301 -19.15 9.75 15.68
N ALA A 302 -19.55 8.81 16.55
CA ALA A 302 -18.63 8.10 17.42
C ALA A 302 -17.56 7.34 16.61
N ALA A 303 -17.98 6.64 15.55
CA ALA A 303 -17.11 5.88 14.66
C ALA A 303 -16.12 6.74 13.86
N ARG A 304 -16.45 8.02 13.59
CA ARG A 304 -15.55 8.98 12.92
C ARG A 304 -14.57 9.66 13.88
N SER A 305 -14.71 9.46 15.19
CA SER A 305 -13.88 10.10 16.21
C SER A 305 -12.67 9.24 16.60
N LEU A 306 -11.71 9.84 17.31
CA LEU A 306 -10.55 9.12 17.84
C LEU A 306 -10.93 7.96 18.76
N TRP A 307 -12.09 8.01 19.45
CA TRP A 307 -12.58 6.92 20.30
C TRP A 307 -12.74 5.59 19.55
N ALA A 308 -13.09 5.64 18.26
CA ALA A 308 -13.20 4.44 17.45
C ALA A 308 -11.85 3.99 16.86
N ALA A 309 -10.87 4.90 16.72
CA ALA A 309 -9.59 4.65 16.05
C ALA A 309 -9.76 3.92 14.70
N SER A 310 -10.65 4.43 13.85
CA SER A 310 -10.98 3.86 12.54
C SER A 310 -11.62 2.46 12.56
N ARG A 311 -11.95 1.91 13.74
CA ARG A 311 -12.66 0.64 13.86
C ARG A 311 -14.10 0.78 13.34
N PRO A 312 -14.62 -0.22 12.60
CA PRO A 312 -16.02 -0.22 12.18
C PRO A 312 -16.95 -0.26 13.38
N LEU A 313 -18.06 0.45 13.29
CA LEU A 313 -19.10 0.42 14.31
C LEU A 313 -20.41 -0.10 13.70
N VAL A 314 -20.92 -1.16 14.32
CA VAL A 314 -22.10 -1.89 13.88
C VAL A 314 -23.20 -1.77 14.92
N ARG A 315 -24.46 -1.87 14.45
CA ARG A 315 -25.67 -1.82 15.27
C ARG A 315 -26.49 -3.07 14.95
N ALA A 316 -27.05 -3.69 15.98
CA ALA A 316 -27.85 -4.90 15.85
C ALA A 316 -29.26 -4.70 16.39
N GLY A 317 -30.25 -5.33 15.77
CA GLY A 317 -31.64 -5.28 16.21
C GLY A 317 -32.41 -6.54 15.82
N LEU A 318 -33.73 -6.50 16.03
CA LEU A 318 -34.65 -7.60 15.69
C LEU A 318 -35.74 -7.11 14.74
N CYS A 319 -36.14 -7.97 13.81
CA CYS A 319 -37.22 -7.78 12.86
C CYS A 319 -37.98 -9.12 12.72
N GLY A 320 -39.04 -9.29 13.51
CA GLY A 320 -39.72 -10.59 13.63
C GLY A 320 -38.76 -11.66 14.18
N ASP A 321 -38.68 -12.81 13.50
CA ASP A 321 -37.79 -13.92 13.84
C ASP A 321 -36.35 -13.74 13.32
N TRP A 322 -36.05 -12.59 12.70
CA TRP A 322 -34.75 -12.28 12.13
C TRP A 322 -34.01 -11.25 13.00
N GLY A 323 -32.78 -11.57 13.37
CA GLY A 323 -31.85 -10.55 13.82
C GLY A 323 -31.29 -9.78 12.63
N PHE A 324 -31.02 -8.48 12.77
CA PHE A 324 -30.38 -7.70 11.72
C PHE A 324 -29.16 -6.94 12.22
N LEU A 325 -28.18 -6.74 11.34
CA LEU A 325 -26.99 -5.91 11.51
C LEU A 325 -26.96 -4.80 10.49
N THR A 326 -26.51 -3.62 10.91
CA THR A 326 -26.21 -2.49 10.04
C THR A 326 -24.90 -1.84 10.45
N GLN A 327 -24.07 -1.45 9.48
CA GLN A 327 -22.83 -0.73 9.75
C GLN A 327 -23.07 0.78 9.64
N SER A 328 -22.70 1.52 10.70
CA SER A 328 -22.93 2.97 10.74
C SER A 328 -21.77 3.78 10.19
N ALA A 329 -20.53 3.35 10.42
CA ALA A 329 -19.35 3.92 9.75
C ALA A 329 -18.14 2.99 9.85
N GLY A 330 -17.01 3.44 9.30
CA GLY A 330 -15.74 2.72 9.25
C GLY A 330 -15.63 1.79 8.03
N THR A 331 -14.56 1.01 7.98
CA THR A 331 -14.27 0.09 6.88
C THR A 331 -15.38 -0.95 6.73
N LYS A 332 -15.87 -1.17 5.50
CA LYS A 332 -16.97 -2.13 5.21
C LYS A 332 -16.63 -3.53 5.72
N GLN A 333 -17.43 -4.05 6.66
CA GLN A 333 -17.30 -5.41 7.18
C GLN A 333 -18.39 -6.34 6.64
N LEU A 334 -19.60 -5.82 6.45
CA LEU A 334 -20.78 -6.62 6.08
C LEU A 334 -20.78 -7.09 4.62
N THR A 335 -19.75 -6.73 3.85
CA THR A 335 -19.51 -7.20 2.47
C THR A 335 -18.42 -8.27 2.40
N ARG A 336 -17.73 -8.54 3.51
CA ARG A 336 -16.54 -9.41 3.54
C ARG A 336 -16.93 -10.88 3.68
N PRO A 337 -16.47 -11.79 2.81
CA PRO A 337 -16.83 -13.21 2.86
C PRO A 337 -16.56 -13.88 4.21
N GLU A 338 -15.46 -13.54 4.88
CA GLU A 338 -15.07 -14.13 6.17
C GLU A 338 -16.08 -13.77 7.28
N VAL A 339 -16.58 -12.53 7.25
CA VAL A 339 -17.61 -12.05 8.17
C VAL A 339 -18.94 -12.75 7.88
N LEU A 340 -19.33 -12.85 6.61
CA LEU A 340 -20.58 -13.50 6.21
C LEU A 340 -20.60 -14.99 6.56
N ARG A 341 -19.48 -15.71 6.36
CA ARG A 341 -19.36 -17.11 6.75
C ARG A 341 -19.50 -17.31 8.26
N ARG A 342 -18.92 -16.41 9.07
CA ARG A 342 -19.08 -16.43 10.54
C ARG A 342 -20.52 -16.17 10.97
N LEU A 343 -21.18 -15.19 10.36
CA LEU A 343 -22.58 -14.86 10.65
C LEU A 343 -23.52 -16.02 10.30
N ALA A 344 -23.32 -16.65 9.14
CA ALA A 344 -24.14 -17.76 8.64
C ALA A 344 -23.87 -19.12 9.29
N ARG A 345 -22.98 -19.23 10.28
CA ARG A 345 -22.65 -20.53 10.88
C ARG A 345 -23.87 -21.12 11.61
N GLY A 346 -24.39 -22.25 11.13
CA GLY A 346 -25.55 -22.92 11.72
C GLY A 346 -26.87 -22.16 11.54
N THR A 347 -26.95 -21.25 10.58
CA THR A 347 -28.17 -20.51 10.24
C THR A 347 -28.13 -20.02 8.79
N ARG A 348 -29.21 -19.41 8.33
CA ARG A 348 -29.29 -18.71 7.06
C ARG A 348 -29.17 -17.20 7.30
N ILE A 349 -28.44 -16.52 6.43
CA ILE A 349 -28.39 -15.06 6.39
C ILE A 349 -28.73 -14.52 5.00
N VAL A 350 -29.33 -13.34 4.98
CA VAL A 350 -29.64 -12.57 3.78
C VAL A 350 -28.94 -11.22 3.91
N THR A 351 -28.12 -10.88 2.92
CA THR A 351 -27.28 -9.68 2.97
C THR A 351 -27.67 -8.71 1.86
N LEU A 352 -27.70 -7.43 2.19
CA LEU A 352 -27.95 -6.34 1.28
C LEU A 352 -26.71 -5.45 1.28
N THR A 353 -26.04 -5.37 0.12
CA THR A 353 -24.77 -4.66 0.01
C THR A 353 -24.78 -3.68 -1.16
N LYS A 354 -24.28 -2.46 -0.93
CA LYS A 354 -24.19 -1.43 -1.97
C LYS A 354 -22.86 -1.52 -2.72
N GLN A 355 -22.94 -1.65 -4.04
CA GLN A 355 -21.80 -1.68 -4.97
C GLN A 355 -21.94 -0.53 -5.99
N GLY A 356 -21.39 0.64 -5.65
CA GLY A 356 -21.55 1.84 -6.48
C GLY A 356 -23.03 2.24 -6.60
N PRO A 357 -23.59 2.33 -7.82
CA PRO A 357 -25.02 2.61 -8.03
C PRO A 357 -25.91 1.36 -7.88
N GLU A 358 -25.35 0.17 -7.71
CA GLU A 358 -26.09 -1.08 -7.64
C GLU A 358 -26.25 -1.58 -6.20
N VAL A 359 -27.31 -2.36 -5.96
CA VAL A 359 -27.51 -3.11 -4.72
C VAL A 359 -27.46 -4.60 -5.04
N ARG A 360 -26.76 -5.36 -4.21
CA ARG A 360 -26.63 -6.81 -4.33
C ARG A 360 -27.27 -7.50 -3.14
N LEU A 361 -28.16 -8.44 -3.42
CA LEU A 361 -28.69 -9.40 -2.47
C LEU A 361 -27.85 -10.67 -2.54
N THR A 362 -27.30 -11.12 -1.41
CA THR A 362 -26.54 -12.38 -1.33
C THR A 362 -27.05 -13.22 -0.18
N VAL A 363 -27.28 -14.52 -0.41
CA VAL A 363 -27.76 -15.46 0.62
C VAL A 363 -26.64 -16.44 0.99
N TYR A 364 -26.41 -16.59 2.29
CA TYR A 364 -25.52 -17.61 2.83
C TYR A 364 -26.32 -18.56 3.70
N ALA A 365 -25.97 -19.84 3.67
CA ALA A 365 -26.52 -20.86 4.56
C ALA A 365 -25.38 -21.71 5.11
N ASP A 366 -25.37 -21.92 6.43
CA ASP A 366 -24.38 -22.75 7.12
C ASP A 366 -22.92 -22.39 6.79
N GLY A 367 -22.64 -21.10 6.68
CA GLY A 367 -21.29 -20.59 6.40
C GLY A 367 -20.82 -20.75 4.96
N LEU A 368 -21.70 -21.08 4.02
CA LEU A 368 -21.39 -21.17 2.59
C LEU A 368 -22.27 -20.20 1.79
N PRO A 369 -21.73 -19.57 0.74
CA PRO A 369 -22.57 -18.88 -0.22
C PRO A 369 -23.50 -19.92 -0.87
N TYR A 370 -24.75 -19.54 -1.11
CA TYR A 370 -25.72 -20.43 -1.73
C TYR A 370 -25.37 -20.65 -3.22
N ALA A 371 -24.42 -21.55 -3.50
CA ALA A 371 -23.97 -21.83 -4.86
C ALA A 371 -25.02 -22.69 -5.60
N GLN A 372 -25.45 -22.22 -6.78
CA GLN A 372 -26.45 -22.82 -7.70
C GLN A 372 -27.94 -22.63 -7.35
N GLY A 373 -28.40 -21.38 -7.16
CA GLY A 373 -29.83 -21.06 -7.12
C GLY A 373 -30.13 -19.58 -7.39
N ALA A 374 -31.34 -19.29 -7.88
CA ALA A 374 -31.83 -18.02 -8.42
C ALA A 374 -31.96 -16.84 -7.40
N GLU A 375 -31.06 -16.74 -6.42
CA GLU A 375 -31.19 -15.83 -5.26
C GLU A 375 -30.08 -14.77 -5.18
N ASP A 376 -28.90 -15.02 -5.75
CA ASP A 376 -27.87 -13.98 -5.95
C ASP A 376 -28.30 -13.07 -7.10
N ARG A 377 -28.78 -11.87 -6.77
CA ARG A 377 -29.32 -10.93 -7.75
C ARG A 377 -28.72 -9.54 -7.54
N VAL A 378 -28.35 -8.96 -8.67
CA VAL A 378 -28.10 -7.54 -8.79
C VAL A 378 -29.42 -6.90 -9.21
N VAL A 379 -29.94 -5.96 -8.43
CA VAL A 379 -30.99 -5.06 -8.91
C VAL A 379 -30.31 -3.77 -9.31
N SER A 380 -30.22 -3.59 -10.62
CA SER A 380 -29.82 -2.32 -11.20
C SER A 380 -31.02 -1.37 -11.18
N SER A 381 -30.78 -0.08 -10.97
CA SER A 381 -31.85 0.90 -11.13
C SER A 381 -32.37 0.94 -12.57
N PRO A 382 -33.67 1.21 -12.76
CA PRO A 382 -34.13 1.81 -14.01
C PRO A 382 -33.37 3.14 -14.25
N ARG A 383 -32.68 3.29 -15.39
CA ARG A 383 -32.15 4.58 -15.84
C ARG A 383 -33.30 5.40 -16.43
N GLU A 384 -33.88 6.29 -15.65
CA GLU A 384 -34.98 7.17 -16.07
C GLU A 384 -34.61 8.67 -15.97
N ASP A 385 -33.32 9.03 -16.13
CA ASP A 385 -32.86 10.43 -16.06
C ASP A 385 -33.08 11.24 -17.35
N TYR A 386 -33.55 10.61 -18.42
CA TYR A 386 -33.82 11.26 -19.71
C TYR A 386 -35.32 11.37 -19.98
N VAL A 387 -35.76 12.59 -20.25
CA VAL A 387 -37.11 12.89 -20.73
C VAL A 387 -37.01 13.33 -22.18
N ARG A 388 -37.89 12.78 -23.02
CA ARG A 388 -38.00 13.20 -24.42
C ARG A 388 -38.90 14.42 -24.51
N LEU A 389 -38.33 15.54 -24.93
CA LEU A 389 -39.07 16.78 -25.15
C LEU A 389 -39.99 16.64 -26.38
N PRO A 390 -41.05 17.47 -26.49
CA PRO A 390 -42.00 17.39 -27.60
C PRO A 390 -41.39 17.58 -29.00
N ASP A 391 -40.21 18.18 -29.09
CA ASP A 391 -39.44 18.36 -30.34
C ASP A 391 -38.56 17.14 -30.68
N GLY A 392 -38.58 16.10 -29.84
CA GLY A 392 -37.83 14.86 -30.00
C GLY A 392 -36.46 14.84 -29.32
N THR A 393 -36.01 15.97 -28.75
CA THR A 393 -34.72 16.09 -28.05
C THR A 393 -34.76 15.35 -26.71
N GLU A 394 -33.72 14.58 -26.40
CA GLU A 394 -33.55 13.98 -25.08
C GLU A 394 -32.89 15.00 -24.15
N ALA A 395 -33.53 15.29 -23.02
CA ALA A 395 -33.03 16.19 -22.00
C ALA A 395 -32.91 15.48 -20.66
N GLN A 396 -31.80 15.72 -19.96
CA GLN A 396 -31.60 15.20 -18.61
C GLN A 396 -32.44 16.01 -17.62
N ALA A 397 -33.24 15.33 -16.79
CA ALA A 397 -34.10 16.00 -15.82
C ALA A 397 -33.29 16.57 -14.64
N LEU A 398 -33.39 17.88 -14.39
CA LEU A 398 -32.72 18.57 -13.28
C LEU A 398 -33.50 18.40 -11.96
N GLY A 399 -32.81 17.97 -10.90
CA GLY A 399 -33.41 17.74 -9.57
C GLY A 399 -33.82 16.29 -9.28
N VAL A 400 -33.56 15.38 -10.22
CA VAL A 400 -33.65 13.92 -10.03
C VAL A 400 -32.27 13.43 -9.55
N ASP A 401 -32.23 12.32 -8.81
CA ASP A 401 -30.98 11.69 -8.35
C ASP A 401 -30.05 11.52 -9.57
N PRO A 402 -28.86 12.15 -9.62
CA PRO A 402 -27.93 12.03 -10.76
C PRO A 402 -27.44 10.59 -10.97
N TRP A 403 -27.67 9.73 -9.96
CA TRP A 403 -27.54 8.28 -10.02
C TRP A 403 -28.91 7.67 -9.74
N PRO A 404 -29.87 7.74 -10.69
CA PRO A 404 -31.19 7.17 -10.50
C PRO A 404 -31.01 5.74 -10.03
N GLY A 405 -31.49 5.49 -8.81
CA GLY A 405 -31.73 4.23 -8.13
C GLY A 405 -30.57 3.46 -7.50
N SER A 406 -29.72 4.15 -6.76
CA SER A 406 -29.33 3.53 -5.48
C SER A 406 -30.52 3.53 -4.50
N THR A 407 -31.34 4.59 -4.46
CA THR A 407 -32.50 4.68 -3.55
C THR A 407 -33.70 3.85 -3.99
N ALA A 408 -34.03 3.87 -5.28
CA ALA A 408 -35.08 3.03 -5.84
C ALA A 408 -34.72 1.53 -5.77
N ALA A 409 -33.50 1.14 -6.16
CA ALA A 409 -33.06 -0.25 -6.02
C ALA A 409 -33.07 -0.71 -4.56
N TYR A 410 -32.69 0.15 -3.61
CA TYR A 410 -32.77 -0.15 -2.18
C TYR A 410 -34.23 -0.35 -1.72
N ALA A 411 -35.17 0.50 -2.15
CA ALA A 411 -36.59 0.39 -1.80
C ALA A 411 -37.28 -0.84 -2.42
N ASP A 412 -37.00 -1.13 -3.69
CA ASP A 412 -37.49 -2.32 -4.39
C ASP A 412 -37.00 -3.59 -3.68
N PHE A 413 -35.74 -3.60 -3.23
CA PHE A 413 -35.21 -4.74 -2.47
C PHE A 413 -35.79 -4.87 -1.06
N LEU A 414 -36.03 -3.78 -0.34
CA LEU A 414 -36.75 -3.86 0.94
C LEU A 414 -38.15 -4.49 0.75
N THR A 415 -38.78 -4.25 -0.40
CA THR A 415 -40.04 -4.91 -0.78
C THR A 415 -39.82 -6.40 -1.08
N GLU A 416 -38.73 -6.77 -1.76
CA GLU A 416 -38.36 -8.17 -2.01
C GLU A 416 -38.12 -8.94 -0.69
N LEU A 417 -37.42 -8.34 0.28
CA LEU A 417 -37.19 -8.92 1.62
C LEU A 417 -38.51 -9.34 2.28
N ARG A 418 -39.52 -8.48 2.21
CA ARG A 418 -40.86 -8.75 2.74
C ARG A 418 -41.57 -9.86 1.97
N SER A 419 -41.57 -9.80 0.63
CA SER A 419 -42.32 -10.74 -0.19
C SER A 419 -41.74 -12.16 -0.22
N ARG A 420 -40.40 -12.31 -0.19
CA ARG A 420 -39.69 -13.57 -0.39
C ARG A 420 -39.25 -14.22 0.91
N PHE A 421 -38.79 -13.41 1.87
CA PHE A 421 -38.25 -13.89 3.14
C PHE A 421 -39.17 -13.59 4.33
N GLY A 422 -40.27 -12.85 4.11
CA GLY A 422 -41.19 -12.45 5.18
C GLY A 422 -40.61 -11.39 6.12
N ILE A 423 -39.54 -10.70 5.73
CA ILE A 423 -38.83 -9.72 6.56
C ILE A 423 -39.47 -8.34 6.36
N ASP A 424 -40.27 -7.88 7.32
CA ASP A 424 -40.92 -6.55 7.30
C ASP A 424 -40.02 -5.49 7.95
N PHE A 425 -38.96 -5.11 7.24
CA PHE A 425 -37.93 -4.19 7.74
C PHE A 425 -38.22 -2.73 7.37
N SER A 426 -38.10 -1.84 8.36
CA SER A 426 -38.17 -0.37 8.16
C SER A 426 -36.82 0.27 8.43
N LEU A 427 -36.20 0.81 7.37
CA LEU A 427 -34.91 1.50 7.48
C LEU A 427 -35.01 2.76 8.35
N ASP A 428 -36.04 3.59 8.15
CA ASP A 428 -36.23 4.83 8.93
C ASP A 428 -36.30 4.55 10.43
N ARG A 429 -37.03 3.48 10.81
CA ARG A 429 -37.09 3.03 12.19
C ARG A 429 -35.72 2.59 12.69
N ALA A 430 -35.01 1.75 11.93
CA ALA A 430 -33.69 1.27 12.31
C ALA A 430 -32.65 2.41 12.47
N LEU A 431 -32.77 3.48 11.67
CA LEU A 431 -31.92 4.67 11.77
C LEU A 431 -32.22 5.49 13.04
N ALA A 432 -33.49 5.64 13.40
CA ALA A 432 -33.94 6.45 14.54
C ALA A 432 -33.88 5.72 15.90
N GLU A 433 -34.08 4.40 15.92
CA GLU A 433 -34.19 3.60 17.14
C GLU A 433 -32.84 3.51 17.89
N MET A 434 -32.91 3.38 19.22
CA MET A 434 -31.73 3.10 20.05
C MET A 434 -31.45 1.60 19.97
N LEU A 435 -30.36 1.21 19.30
CA LEU A 435 -30.02 -0.19 19.07
C LEU A 435 -28.68 -0.55 19.72
N PRO A 436 -28.52 -1.76 20.30
CA PRO A 436 -27.24 -2.28 20.74
C PRO A 436 -26.18 -2.12 19.64
N SER A 437 -25.11 -1.41 19.96
CA SER A 437 -24.06 -1.04 19.01
C SER A 437 -22.70 -1.32 19.63
N GLY A 438 -21.74 -1.80 18.85
CA GLY A 438 -20.40 -2.15 19.34
C GLY A 438 -19.31 -1.85 18.31
N LEU A 439 -18.09 -1.62 18.81
CA LEU A 439 -16.91 -1.50 17.96
C LEU A 439 -16.45 -2.89 17.52
N VAL A 440 -16.29 -3.06 16.22
CA VAL A 440 -15.81 -4.31 15.64
C VAL A 440 -14.29 -4.27 15.65
N LEU A 441 -13.68 -5.34 16.19
CA LEU A 441 -12.31 -5.67 15.87
C LEU A 441 -12.35 -6.50 14.58
N PRO A 442 -11.96 -5.96 13.41
CA PRO A 442 -12.15 -6.67 12.15
C PRO A 442 -11.58 -8.08 12.17
N VAL A 443 -12.31 -9.02 11.61
CA VAL A 443 -11.80 -10.39 11.42
C VAL A 443 -10.69 -10.37 10.35
N LEU A 444 -9.70 -11.25 10.47
CA LEU A 444 -8.64 -11.34 9.47
C LEU A 444 -9.22 -11.79 8.12
N GLU A 445 -8.69 -11.22 7.04
CA GLU A 445 -9.03 -11.62 5.67
C GLU A 445 -8.60 -13.06 5.39
N ASP A 446 -9.32 -13.75 4.50
CA ASP A 446 -8.87 -15.02 3.95
C ASP A 446 -7.53 -14.83 3.25
N LEU A 447 -6.71 -15.87 3.31
CA LEU A 447 -5.49 -15.90 2.51
C LEU A 447 -5.93 -16.08 1.04
N PRO A 448 -5.67 -15.10 0.16
CA PRO A 448 -6.17 -15.18 -1.20
C PRO A 448 -5.46 -16.32 -1.94
N GLU A 449 -6.18 -17.02 -2.83
CA GLU A 449 -5.71 -18.25 -3.49
C GLU A 449 -4.36 -18.08 -4.21
N TRP A 450 -4.13 -16.92 -4.82
CA TRP A 450 -2.87 -16.61 -5.50
C TRP A 450 -1.67 -16.58 -4.55
N SER A 451 -1.89 -16.25 -3.27
CA SER A 451 -0.87 -16.20 -2.23
C SER A 451 -0.65 -17.53 -1.51
N CYS A 452 -1.46 -18.54 -1.84
CA CYS A 452 -1.37 -19.90 -1.28
C CYS A 452 -0.50 -20.84 -2.13
N ARG A 453 0.19 -20.31 -3.14
CA ARG A 453 1.10 -21.06 -4.01
C ARG A 453 2.55 -20.75 -3.66
N PRO A 454 3.48 -21.71 -3.76
CA PRO A 454 4.88 -21.45 -3.48
C PRO A 454 5.46 -20.47 -4.51
N GLY A 455 6.16 -19.44 -4.04
CA GLY A 455 6.89 -18.52 -4.90
C GLY A 455 8.19 -19.15 -5.40
N SER A 456 8.55 -18.91 -6.66
CA SER A 456 9.84 -19.35 -7.22
C SER A 456 11.00 -18.44 -6.81
N TYR A 457 10.76 -17.14 -6.64
CA TYR A 457 11.77 -16.16 -6.26
C TYR A 457 11.32 -15.28 -5.11
N VAL A 458 12.28 -14.84 -4.29
CA VAL A 458 12.09 -13.81 -3.26
C VAL A 458 13.31 -12.91 -3.22
N ARG A 459 13.15 -11.60 -3.48
CA ARG A 459 14.25 -10.61 -3.42
C ARG A 459 15.54 -11.13 -4.08
N HIS A 460 15.57 -11.43 -5.38
CA HIS A 460 16.78 -11.95 -6.06
C HIS A 460 17.33 -13.30 -5.52
N PHE A 461 16.51 -14.08 -4.81
CA PHE A 461 16.88 -15.41 -4.31
C PHE A 461 15.97 -16.47 -4.94
N ASP A 462 16.56 -17.53 -5.50
CA ASP A 462 15.83 -18.67 -6.06
C ASP A 462 15.32 -19.58 -4.92
N LEU A 463 14.11 -19.28 -4.48
CA LEU A 463 13.41 -20.04 -3.44
C LEU A 463 12.95 -21.40 -3.97
N GLY A 464 12.58 -21.49 -5.25
CA GLY A 464 12.15 -22.73 -5.89
C GLY A 464 13.24 -23.79 -5.82
N ALA A 465 14.45 -23.45 -6.27
CA ALA A 465 15.61 -24.34 -6.21
C ALA A 465 15.97 -24.73 -4.77
N LEU A 466 15.85 -23.81 -3.81
CA LEU A 466 16.06 -24.13 -2.39
C LEU A 466 15.04 -25.15 -1.89
N VAL A 467 13.75 -24.97 -2.20
CA VAL A 467 12.67 -25.86 -1.77
C VAL A 467 12.86 -27.25 -2.38
N GLU A 468 13.20 -27.36 -3.66
CA GLU A 468 13.39 -28.63 -4.35
C GLU A 468 14.54 -29.47 -3.77
N ARG A 469 15.65 -28.82 -3.39
CA ARG A 469 16.85 -29.51 -2.87
C ARG A 469 16.83 -29.76 -1.36
N THR A 470 15.87 -29.20 -0.61
CA THR A 470 15.88 -29.23 0.86
C THR A 470 14.77 -30.12 1.41
N PRO A 471 15.08 -31.15 2.22
CA PRO A 471 14.07 -31.97 2.88
C PRO A 471 13.10 -31.15 3.75
N ALA A 472 11.81 -31.49 3.75
CA ALA A 472 10.77 -30.73 4.42
C ALA A 472 11.03 -30.44 5.93
N PRO A 473 11.55 -31.38 6.75
CA PRO A 473 11.89 -31.08 8.15
C PRO A 473 12.98 -30.02 8.29
N ARG A 474 14.03 -30.11 7.44
CA ARG A 474 15.15 -29.15 7.42
C ARG A 474 14.67 -27.77 7.01
N LEU A 475 13.84 -27.69 5.96
CA LEU A 475 13.23 -26.43 5.52
C LEU A 475 12.35 -25.82 6.63
N ARG A 476 11.54 -26.64 7.32
CA ARG A 476 10.70 -26.17 8.42
C ARG A 476 11.51 -25.56 9.57
N THR A 477 12.59 -26.22 9.99
CA THR A 477 13.48 -25.71 11.04
C THR A 477 14.13 -24.39 10.63
N ALA A 478 14.67 -24.31 9.41
CA ALA A 478 15.27 -23.08 8.90
C ALA A 478 14.25 -21.94 8.82
N MET A 479 13.04 -22.18 8.30
CA MET A 479 11.99 -21.17 8.22
C MET A 479 11.48 -20.73 9.60
N ALA A 480 11.42 -21.63 10.58
CA ALA A 480 11.08 -21.28 11.96
C ALA A 480 12.15 -20.36 12.59
N ALA A 481 13.44 -20.59 12.30
CA ALA A 481 14.52 -19.71 12.75
C ALA A 481 14.44 -18.31 12.09
N GLN A 482 14.17 -18.26 10.79
CA GLN A 482 13.97 -17.01 10.06
C GLN A 482 12.76 -16.23 10.56
N LEU A 483 11.64 -16.92 10.83
CA LEU A 483 10.43 -16.31 11.40
C LEU A 483 10.69 -15.76 12.81
N ARG A 484 11.48 -16.45 13.64
CA ARG A 484 11.89 -15.93 14.95
C ARG A 484 12.68 -14.63 14.83
N ARG A 485 13.62 -14.55 13.89
CA ARG A 485 14.37 -13.31 13.63
C ARG A 485 13.43 -12.20 13.18
N LEU A 486 12.49 -12.48 12.27
CA LEU A 486 11.48 -11.52 11.83
C LEU A 486 10.62 -10.97 12.99
N ILE A 487 10.18 -11.85 13.90
CA ILE A 487 9.40 -11.48 15.08
C ILE A 487 10.21 -10.56 16.00
N ALA A 488 11.49 -10.85 16.23
CA ALA A 488 12.38 -10.01 17.03
C ALA A 488 12.69 -8.66 16.36
N GLU A 489 12.96 -8.68 15.05
CA GLU A 489 13.23 -7.49 14.22
C GLU A 489 12.09 -6.46 14.25
N THR A 490 10.85 -6.95 14.39
CA THR A 490 9.63 -6.12 14.43
C THR A 490 9.15 -5.81 15.86
N GLY A 491 9.79 -6.37 16.88
CA GLY A 491 9.41 -6.24 18.28
C GLY A 491 8.10 -6.95 18.65
N LEU A 492 7.70 -7.96 17.88
CA LEU A 492 6.51 -8.78 18.15
C LEU A 492 6.70 -9.76 19.31
N ASP A 493 7.94 -10.09 19.65
CA ASP A 493 8.30 -10.91 20.81
C ASP A 493 7.87 -10.29 22.15
N GLY A 494 7.63 -8.97 22.18
CA GLY A 494 7.03 -8.28 23.32
C GLY A 494 5.59 -8.70 23.65
N TYR A 495 4.87 -9.35 22.72
CA TYR A 495 3.50 -9.82 22.96
C TYR A 495 3.49 -11.25 23.52
N PRO A 496 2.85 -11.51 24.67
CA PRO A 496 2.89 -12.81 25.32
C PRO A 496 2.25 -13.90 24.46
N GLU A 497 1.20 -13.60 23.70
CA GLU A 497 0.52 -14.57 22.85
C GLU A 497 1.42 -15.04 21.69
N ILE A 498 2.21 -14.12 21.11
CA ILE A 498 3.18 -14.42 20.05
C ILE A 498 4.36 -15.22 20.62
N SER A 499 4.92 -14.78 21.75
CA SER A 499 6.04 -15.46 22.41
C SER A 499 5.68 -16.88 22.87
N GLN A 500 4.44 -17.10 23.33
CA GLN A 500 3.94 -18.44 23.65
C GLN A 500 3.83 -19.32 22.41
N ALA A 501 3.31 -18.80 21.30
CA ALA A 501 3.25 -19.53 20.03
C ALA A 501 4.64 -19.94 19.54
N MET A 502 5.63 -19.05 19.63
CA MET A 502 7.02 -19.35 19.27
C MET A 502 7.65 -20.41 20.18
N THR A 503 7.39 -20.33 21.49
CA THR A 503 7.89 -21.34 22.46
C THR A 503 7.27 -22.72 22.21
N ALA A 504 5.99 -22.78 21.85
CA ALA A 504 5.35 -24.04 21.47
C ALA A 504 5.99 -24.64 20.20
N MET A 505 6.28 -23.80 19.19
CA MET A 505 7.00 -24.22 17.99
C MET A 505 8.40 -24.78 18.29
N ASP A 506 9.13 -24.20 19.26
CA ASP A 506 10.44 -24.71 19.69
C ASP A 506 10.38 -26.11 20.32
N ARG A 507 9.23 -26.46 20.89
CA ARG A 507 8.98 -27.81 21.42
C ARG A 507 8.52 -28.80 20.34
N GLY A 508 8.45 -28.38 19.08
CA GLY A 508 7.93 -29.18 17.97
C GLY A 508 6.41 -29.23 17.91
N GLU A 509 5.71 -28.43 18.71
CA GLU A 509 4.25 -28.31 18.66
C GLU A 509 3.84 -27.39 17.50
N THR A 510 2.61 -27.56 16.99
CA THR A 510 2.03 -26.64 16.00
C THR A 510 0.85 -25.91 16.64
N PRO A 511 1.04 -24.65 17.06
CA PRO A 511 -0.05 -23.85 17.61
C PRO A 511 -1.23 -23.78 16.64
N THR A 512 -2.44 -24.01 17.13
CA THR A 512 -3.66 -23.85 16.33
C THR A 512 -4.15 -22.41 16.44
N LEU A 513 -4.35 -21.73 15.31
CA LEU A 513 -5.00 -20.43 15.28
C LEU A 513 -6.52 -20.62 15.31
N VAL A 514 -7.11 -20.50 16.50
CA VAL A 514 -8.55 -20.63 16.73
C VAL A 514 -9.17 -19.24 16.81
N ALA A 515 -10.31 -19.06 16.16
CA ALA A 515 -11.07 -17.81 16.18
C ALA A 515 -11.36 -17.33 17.61
N ASP A 516 -11.15 -16.03 17.85
CA ASP A 516 -11.41 -15.32 19.12
C ASP A 516 -10.58 -15.79 20.33
N GLU A 517 -9.66 -16.76 20.16
CA GLU A 517 -8.63 -17.06 21.15
C GLU A 517 -7.56 -15.95 21.21
N PRO A 518 -6.76 -15.85 22.28
CA PRO A 518 -5.84 -14.73 22.50
C PRO A 518 -4.89 -14.42 21.32
N LEU A 519 -4.38 -15.45 20.64
CA LEU A 519 -3.51 -15.27 19.47
C LEU A 519 -4.25 -14.65 18.27
N ASP A 520 -5.49 -15.09 17.99
CA ASP A 520 -6.33 -14.51 16.92
C ASP A 520 -6.68 -13.05 17.22
N VAL A 521 -7.10 -12.78 18.46
CA VAL A 521 -7.41 -11.42 18.91
C VAL A 521 -6.18 -10.52 18.82
N ARG A 522 -4.99 -11.01 19.17
CA ARG A 522 -3.72 -10.27 19.01
C ARG A 522 -3.44 -9.94 17.54
N MET A 523 -3.53 -10.92 16.63
CA MET A 523 -3.30 -10.68 15.20
C MET A 523 -4.29 -9.67 14.61
N ARG A 524 -5.58 -9.76 15.00
CA ARG A 524 -6.62 -8.80 14.60
C ARG A 524 -6.36 -7.40 15.15
N THR A 525 -5.83 -7.31 16.38
CA THR A 525 -5.44 -6.03 17.01
C THR A 525 -4.30 -5.37 16.24
N LEU A 526 -3.28 -6.13 15.84
CA LEU A 526 -2.16 -5.63 15.02
C LEU A 526 -2.65 -5.13 13.65
N ALA A 527 -3.56 -5.88 13.01
CA ALA A 527 -4.20 -5.46 11.76
C ALA A 527 -5.00 -4.16 11.92
N ALA A 528 -5.73 -4.01 13.03
CA ALA A 528 -6.51 -2.82 13.33
C ALA A 528 -5.62 -1.60 13.63
N GLU A 529 -4.50 -1.76 14.35
CA GLU A 529 -3.52 -0.69 14.57
C GLU A 529 -2.88 -0.21 13.25
N ALA A 530 -2.43 -1.15 12.41
CA ALA A 530 -1.88 -0.81 11.09
C ALA A 530 -2.91 -0.08 10.21
N ALA A 531 -4.16 -0.54 10.21
CA ALA A 531 -5.25 0.12 9.49
C ALA A 531 -5.57 1.52 10.04
N ALA A 532 -5.56 1.69 11.36
CA ALA A 532 -5.80 2.97 12.01
C ALA A 532 -4.69 3.98 11.73
N ALA A 533 -3.43 3.52 11.68
CA ALA A 533 -2.27 4.38 11.46
C ALA A 533 -2.04 4.73 9.98
N ARG A 534 -2.65 3.98 9.04
CA ARG A 534 -2.51 4.16 7.58
C ARG A 534 -2.60 5.61 7.07
N PRO A 535 -3.53 6.46 7.55
CA PRO A 535 -3.60 7.85 7.10
C PRO A 535 -2.31 8.64 7.33
N ALA A 536 -1.49 8.26 8.31
CA ALA A 536 -0.21 8.92 8.58
C ALA A 536 0.89 8.57 7.56
N GLY A 537 0.70 7.52 6.75
CA GLY A 537 1.58 7.20 5.63
C GLY A 537 1.16 7.82 4.30
N GLY A 538 -0.01 8.46 4.24
CA GLY A 538 -0.51 9.10 3.01
C GLY A 538 0.12 10.47 2.75
N PRO A 539 0.13 10.93 1.49
CA PRO A 539 0.65 12.25 1.15
C PRO A 539 -0.20 13.37 1.77
N THR A 540 0.47 14.44 2.21
CA THR A 540 -0.18 15.51 2.98
C THR A 540 -1.20 16.33 2.19
N TRP A 541 -1.07 16.41 0.87
CA TRP A 541 -2.00 17.13 -0.02
C TRP A 541 -3.36 16.43 -0.18
N GLN A 542 -3.47 15.14 0.16
CA GLN A 542 -4.77 14.44 0.21
C GLN A 542 -5.62 14.85 1.41
N ARG A 543 -5.10 15.72 2.28
CA ARG A 543 -5.77 16.17 3.49
C ARG A 543 -6.37 17.55 3.25
N ASP A 544 -7.59 17.75 3.73
CA ASP A 544 -8.26 19.04 3.66
C ASP A 544 -7.40 20.13 4.32
N ASP A 545 -7.32 21.30 3.67
CA ASP A 545 -6.65 22.47 4.20
C ASP A 545 -7.23 22.84 5.58
N GLY A 546 -6.38 22.83 6.61
CA GLY A 546 -6.76 23.12 8.00
C GLY A 546 -7.20 21.89 8.81
N ALA A 547 -7.07 20.66 8.30
CA ALA A 547 -7.30 19.45 9.09
C ALA A 547 -6.33 19.37 10.29
N ALA A 548 -6.85 18.94 11.45
CA ALA A 548 -6.04 18.77 12.66
C ALA A 548 -4.88 17.78 12.43
N PRO A 549 -3.72 17.96 13.09
CA PRO A 549 -2.61 17.01 12.99
C PRO A 549 -3.06 15.58 13.32
N LEU A 550 -2.52 14.59 12.61
CA LEU A 550 -2.80 13.19 12.93
C LEU A 550 -2.13 12.83 14.26
N PRO A 551 -2.76 11.99 15.09
CA PRO A 551 -2.18 11.51 16.34
C PRO A 551 -0.98 10.57 16.15
N SER A 552 -0.77 10.04 14.94
CA SER A 552 0.33 9.16 14.57
C SER A 552 1.19 9.77 13.46
N THR A 553 2.47 9.40 13.43
CA THR A 553 3.47 9.80 12.43
C THR A 553 3.66 8.75 11.33
N PRO A 554 4.31 9.07 10.21
CA PRO A 554 4.68 8.06 9.20
C PRO A 554 5.49 6.90 9.78
N ASP A 555 6.39 7.18 10.74
CA ASP A 555 7.18 6.14 11.43
C ASP A 555 6.31 5.23 12.30
N ASP A 556 5.26 5.77 12.93
CA ASP A 556 4.29 4.95 13.68
C ASP A 556 3.56 4.01 12.73
N PHE A 557 3.07 4.51 11.60
CA PHE A 557 2.42 3.70 10.59
C PHE A 557 3.35 2.59 10.08
N ARG A 558 4.58 2.94 9.68
CA ARG A 558 5.55 1.97 9.20
C ARG A 558 5.82 0.88 10.23
N ALA A 559 5.99 1.26 11.49
CA ALA A 559 6.25 0.30 12.56
C ALA A 559 5.05 -0.61 12.84
N TRP A 560 3.81 -0.14 12.72
CA TRP A 560 2.62 -0.99 12.81
C TRP A 560 2.44 -1.89 11.60
N GLN A 561 2.73 -1.40 10.39
CA GLN A 561 2.68 -2.20 9.17
C GLN A 561 3.66 -3.37 9.24
N LEU A 562 4.92 -3.12 9.63
CA LEU A 562 5.93 -4.16 9.79
C LEU A 562 5.53 -5.24 10.82
N ARG A 563 4.91 -4.83 11.94
CA ARG A 563 4.37 -5.77 12.94
C ARG A 563 3.21 -6.58 12.40
N PHE A 564 2.30 -5.96 11.64
CA PHE A 564 1.21 -6.68 11.01
C PHE A 564 1.71 -7.70 9.98
N ASP A 565 2.65 -7.31 9.11
CA ASP A 565 3.23 -8.19 8.09
C ASP A 565 3.95 -9.40 8.71
N ALA A 566 4.72 -9.19 9.79
CA ALA A 566 5.34 -10.29 10.53
C ALA A 566 4.33 -11.21 11.23
N ALA A 567 3.23 -10.66 11.74
CA ALA A 567 2.14 -11.46 12.30
C ALA A 567 1.39 -12.26 11.21
N ASP A 568 1.22 -11.71 10.02
CA ASP A 568 0.67 -12.45 8.86
C ASP A 568 1.63 -13.54 8.37
N ALA A 569 2.95 -13.30 8.38
CA ALA A 569 3.94 -14.33 8.09
C ALA A 569 3.88 -15.50 9.10
N LEU A 570 3.73 -15.21 10.40
CA LEU A 570 3.47 -16.23 11.42
C LEU A 570 2.16 -16.98 11.14
N ARG A 571 1.07 -16.27 10.86
CA ARG A 571 -0.22 -16.86 10.52
C ARG A 571 -0.10 -17.81 9.32
N ARG A 572 0.57 -17.39 8.24
CA ARG A 572 0.82 -18.23 7.06
C ARG A 572 1.65 -19.45 7.40
N PHE A 573 2.66 -19.33 8.26
CA PHE A 573 3.47 -20.47 8.70
C PHE A 573 2.67 -21.50 9.50
N LEU A 574 1.67 -21.07 10.28
CA LEU A 574 0.78 -21.96 11.03
C LEU A 574 -0.28 -22.63 10.13
N LEU A 575 -0.78 -21.93 9.10
CA LEU A 575 -1.92 -22.37 8.30
C LEU A 575 -1.54 -23.03 6.96
N LEU A 576 -0.38 -22.70 6.38
CA LEU A 576 0.01 -23.11 5.04
C LEU A 576 1.22 -24.07 5.06
N PRO A 577 1.44 -24.83 3.97
CA PRO A 577 2.67 -25.58 3.79
C PRO A 577 3.91 -24.67 3.85
N VAL A 578 5.01 -25.19 4.43
CA VAL A 578 6.25 -24.43 4.65
C VAL A 578 6.79 -23.76 3.36
N PRO A 579 6.80 -24.40 2.18
CA PRO A 579 7.27 -23.74 0.96
C PRO A 579 6.51 -22.45 0.60
N VAL A 580 5.21 -22.39 0.94
CA VAL A 580 4.37 -21.22 0.68
C VAL A 580 4.64 -20.14 1.73
N ALA A 581 4.72 -20.53 3.00
CA ALA A 581 5.03 -19.61 4.09
C ALA A 581 6.44 -19.00 3.98
N ALA A 582 7.40 -19.77 3.44
CA ALA A 582 8.78 -19.34 3.24
C ALA A 582 8.89 -18.06 2.42
N THR A 583 8.07 -17.91 1.37
CA THR A 583 8.05 -16.70 0.55
C THR A 583 7.72 -15.47 1.39
N SER A 584 6.68 -15.53 2.22
CA SER A 584 6.27 -14.42 3.09
C SER A 584 7.30 -14.13 4.18
N ILE A 585 7.82 -15.16 4.85
CA ILE A 585 8.84 -14.99 5.91
C ILE A 585 10.07 -14.29 5.37
N LEU A 586 10.62 -14.76 4.25
CA LEU A 586 11.86 -14.22 3.67
C LEU A 586 11.65 -12.85 3.03
N HIS A 587 10.49 -12.60 2.44
CA HIS A 587 10.15 -11.30 1.86
C HIS A 587 10.15 -10.20 2.93
N HIS A 588 9.59 -10.49 4.11
CA HIS A 588 9.47 -9.49 5.20
C HIS A 588 10.69 -9.40 6.12
N ARG A 589 11.75 -10.21 5.95
CA ARG A 589 12.99 -10.09 6.74
C ARG A 589 13.57 -8.67 6.62
N LEU A 590 13.86 -8.04 7.76
CA LEU A 590 14.37 -6.67 7.80
C LEU A 590 15.90 -6.60 7.67
N SER A 591 16.61 -7.61 8.18
CA SER A 591 18.07 -7.71 8.08
C SER A 591 18.53 -7.85 6.64
N GLU A 592 19.50 -7.04 6.22
CA GLU A 592 20.18 -7.18 4.92
C GLU A 592 21.01 -8.49 4.79
N ASP A 593 21.39 -9.10 5.92
CA ASP A 593 22.18 -10.33 5.98
C ASP A 593 21.33 -11.61 6.06
N TRP A 594 20.01 -11.51 5.83
CA TRP A 594 19.07 -12.63 5.97
C TRP A 594 19.45 -13.87 5.15
N ARG A 595 20.07 -13.70 3.97
CA ARG A 595 20.53 -14.81 3.11
C ARG A 595 21.65 -15.63 3.77
N SER A 596 22.62 -14.93 4.36
CA SER A 596 23.73 -15.55 5.09
C SER A 596 23.26 -16.23 6.37
N GLU A 597 22.25 -15.65 7.04
CA GLU A 597 21.59 -16.30 8.17
C GLU A 597 20.83 -17.56 7.75
N LEU A 598 20.08 -17.50 6.65
CA LEU A 598 19.35 -18.64 6.11
C LEU A 598 20.30 -19.79 5.77
N ALA A 599 21.43 -19.50 5.13
CA ALA A 599 22.46 -20.52 4.85
C ALA A 599 22.93 -21.22 6.13
N ARG A 600 23.22 -20.46 7.20
CA ARG A 600 23.60 -21.03 8.51
C ARG A 600 22.48 -21.85 9.16
N ASP A 601 21.24 -21.38 9.07
CA ASP A 601 20.08 -22.08 9.64
C ASP A 601 19.83 -23.41 8.90
N LEU A 602 20.07 -23.43 7.58
CA LEU A 602 20.04 -24.65 6.80
C LEU A 602 21.17 -25.60 7.21
N ASP A 603 22.40 -25.12 7.43
CA ASP A 603 23.53 -25.98 7.79
C ASP A 603 23.41 -26.60 9.19
N THR A 604 23.00 -25.81 10.18
CA THR A 604 22.80 -26.27 11.57
C THR A 604 21.71 -27.33 11.72
N ALA A 605 20.70 -27.32 10.86
CA ALA A 605 19.68 -28.36 10.78
C ALA A 605 20.21 -29.71 10.25
N THR A 606 21.43 -29.76 9.69
CA THR A 606 22.09 -31.02 9.28
C THR A 606 22.66 -31.75 10.49
N SER A 607 23.27 -31.03 11.43
CA SER A 607 23.96 -31.61 12.60
C SER A 607 23.02 -32.25 13.64
N THR A 608 21.74 -31.89 13.63
CA THR A 608 20.73 -32.45 14.55
C THR A 608 20.11 -33.77 14.06
N VAL A 609 20.28 -34.12 12.78
CA VAL A 609 19.77 -35.37 12.19
C VAL A 609 20.81 -36.50 12.23
N GLU A 610 22.09 -36.19 12.44
CA GLU A 610 23.20 -37.16 12.46
C GLU A 610 23.67 -37.61 13.87
N SER A 611 22.93 -37.30 14.93
CA SER A 611 23.23 -37.88 16.27
C SER A 611 22.36 -39.11 16.54
N PRO A 612 22.93 -40.32 16.65
CA PRO A 612 22.21 -41.58 16.83
C PRO A 612 21.57 -41.75 18.21
#